data_AF-A0A182EGP3-F1
#
_entry.id   AF-A0A182EGP3-F1
#
_cell.length_a   1.000
_cell.length_b   1.000
_cell.length_c   1.000
_cell.angle_alpha   90.00
_cell.angle_beta   90.00
_cell.angle_gamma   90.00
#
_symmetry.space_group_name_H-M   'P 1'
#
loop_
_entity.id
_entity.type
_entity.pdbx_description
1 polymer ?
#
loop_
_entity_poly.entity_id
_entity_poly.type
_entity_poly.pdbx_seq_one_letter_code
_entity_poly.pdbx_strand_id
1 'polypeptide(L)'
;MLARQMDVDVLITGHTHECQTFQHEGRFYVNPGSATGAFSAIQSDVIPSFALLDVQVGTLITYLYRLIDDQVKVERVQFSKPTTDG
;
A
#
# COMPACT_ATOMS: atom_id res chain seq x y z
N MET A 1 2.43 15.23 -3.47
CA MET A 1 1.56 16.43 -3.42
C MET A 1 0.09 16.09 -3.16
N LEU A 2 -0.49 15.07 -3.79
CA LEU A 2 -1.90 14.70 -3.61
C LEU A 2 -2.31 14.44 -2.14
N ALA A 3 -1.52 13.66 -1.39
CA ALA A 3 -1.80 13.39 0.01
C ALA A 3 -1.80 14.65 0.91
N ARG A 4 -1.03 15.68 0.53
CA ARG A 4 -1.03 16.99 1.22
C ARG A 4 -2.28 17.79 0.90
N GLN A 5 -2.71 17.79 -0.36
CA GLN A 5 -3.91 18.49 -0.80
C GLN A 5 -5.18 17.90 -0.19
N MET A 6 -5.21 16.58 0.00
CA MET A 6 -6.34 15.86 0.61
C MET A 6 -6.30 15.86 2.14
N ASP A 7 -5.22 16.35 2.76
CA ASP A 7 -5.00 16.32 4.20
C ASP A 7 -5.17 14.92 4.83
N VAL A 8 -4.51 13.92 4.26
CA VAL A 8 -4.57 12.53 4.74
C VAL A 8 -3.24 12.06 5.33
N ASP A 9 -3.32 11.22 6.36
CA ASP A 9 -2.17 10.50 6.93
C ASP A 9 -1.75 9.30 6.06
N VAL A 10 -2.73 8.64 5.44
CA VAL A 10 -2.56 7.44 4.61
C VAL A 10 -3.26 7.69 3.28
N LEU A 11 -2.51 7.60 2.17
CA LEU A 11 -3.06 7.69 0.83
C LEU A 11 -3.02 6.32 0.15
N ILE A 12 -4.20 5.82 -0.24
CA ILE A 12 -4.33 4.58 -1.02
C ILE A 12 -4.57 4.95 -2.49
N THR A 13 -3.74 4.45 -3.39
CA THR A 13 -3.87 4.63 -4.83
C THR A 13 -3.80 3.28 -5.56
N GLY A 14 -4.17 3.26 -6.84
CA GLY A 14 -4.07 2.08 -7.70
C GLY A 14 -3.52 2.44 -9.08
N HIS A 15 -4.07 1.84 -10.14
CA HIS A 15 -3.78 2.10 -11.55
C HIS A 15 -2.43 1.58 -12.07
N THR A 16 -1.33 1.65 -11.31
CA THR A 16 -0.02 1.16 -11.79
C THR A 16 0.05 -0.37 -11.87
N HIS A 17 -0.85 -1.07 -11.16
CA HIS A 17 -0.84 -2.53 -10.97
C HIS A 17 0.41 -3.03 -10.23
N GLU A 18 1.09 -2.16 -9.50
CA GLU A 18 2.26 -2.49 -8.68
C GLU A 18 1.89 -2.49 -7.20
N CYS A 19 2.06 -3.63 -6.53
CA CYS A 19 1.78 -3.77 -5.10
C CYS A 19 2.97 -3.27 -4.26
N GLN A 20 2.84 -2.08 -3.70
CA GLN A 20 3.90 -1.41 -2.96
C GLN A 20 3.38 -0.53 -1.82
N THR A 21 4.25 -0.31 -0.84
CA THR A 21 4.03 0.67 0.24
C THR A 21 5.29 1.46 0.47
N PHE A 22 5.16 2.74 0.83
CA PHE A 22 6.29 3.54 1.26
C PHE A 22 5.84 4.67 2.19
N GLN A 23 6.80 5.25 2.91
CA GLN A 23 6.59 6.42 3.75
C GLN A 23 7.30 7.63 3.14
N HIS A 24 6.63 8.77 3.11
CA HIS A 24 7.22 10.01 2.63
C HIS A 24 6.60 11.21 3.36
N GLU A 25 7.45 12.11 3.88
CA GLU A 25 7.05 13.30 4.65
C GLU A 25 6.04 12.99 5.77
N GLY A 26 6.29 11.94 6.56
CA GLY A 26 5.42 11.55 7.68
C GLY A 26 4.08 10.93 7.29
N ARG A 27 3.80 10.76 5.99
CA ARG A 27 2.59 10.10 5.46
C ARG A 27 2.90 8.72 4.92
N PHE A 28 1.89 7.86 4.93
CA PHE A 28 1.99 6.50 4.41
C PHE A 28 1.26 6.37 3.08
N TYR A 29 1.87 5.66 2.14
CA TYR A 29 1.34 5.47 0.80
C TYR A 29 1.18 3.97 0.55
N VAL A 30 0.00 3.58 0.08
CA VAL A 30 -0.33 2.17 -0.20
C VAL A 30 -0.84 2.06 -1.63
N ASN A 31 -0.27 1.13 -2.39
CA ASN A 31 -0.84 0.66 -3.62
C ASN A 31 -1.06 -0.86 -3.51
N PRO A 32 -2.32 -1.34 -3.51
CA PRO A 32 -2.60 -2.76 -3.34
C PRO A 32 -2.28 -3.59 -4.60
N GLY A 33 -1.90 -2.96 -5.71
CA GLY A 33 -1.70 -3.63 -6.99
C GLY A 33 -3.02 -4.02 -7.65
N SER A 34 -3.03 -5.18 -8.31
CA SER A 34 -4.22 -5.72 -8.99
C SER A 34 -4.60 -7.07 -8.39
N ALA A 35 -5.79 -7.17 -7.79
CA ALA A 35 -6.25 -8.41 -7.15
C ALA A 35 -6.30 -9.62 -8.10
N THR A 36 -6.57 -9.36 -9.38
CA THR A 36 -6.70 -10.40 -10.40
C THR A 36 -5.45 -10.57 -11.26
N GLY A 37 -4.42 -9.76 -11.06
CA GLY A 37 -3.28 -9.71 -11.98
C GLY A 37 -3.66 -9.21 -13.38
N ALA A 38 -4.65 -8.31 -13.48
CA ALA A 38 -5.13 -7.83 -14.78
C ALA A 38 -4.01 -7.14 -15.58
N PHE A 39 -4.07 -7.26 -16.91
CA PHE A 39 -3.14 -6.59 -17.81
C PHE A 39 -3.02 -5.09 -17.50
N SER A 40 -1.80 -4.57 -17.55
CA SER A 40 -1.49 -3.15 -17.46
C SER A 40 -0.64 -2.75 -18.66
N ALA A 41 -0.94 -1.60 -19.27
CA ALA A 41 -0.10 -1.04 -20.33
C ALA A 41 1.25 -0.49 -19.80
N ILE A 42 1.37 -0.37 -18.48
CA ILE A 42 2.51 0.28 -17.80
C ILE A 42 3.38 -0.77 -17.08
N GLN A 43 2.80 -1.89 -16.65
CA GLN A 43 3.50 -2.95 -15.92
C GLN A 43 3.44 -4.26 -16.72
N SER A 44 4.61 -4.79 -17.08
CA SER A 44 4.74 -6.00 -17.90
C SER A 44 4.43 -7.28 -17.13
N ASP A 45 4.87 -7.34 -15.86
CA ASP A 45 4.68 -8.50 -14.99
C ASP A 45 3.76 -8.12 -13.83
N VAL A 46 2.45 -8.20 -14.07
CA VAL A 46 1.46 -7.92 -13.03
C VAL A 46 1.25 -9.16 -12.17
N ILE A 47 1.65 -9.05 -10.90
CA ILE A 47 1.45 -10.10 -9.90
C ILE A 47 0.11 -9.87 -9.20
N PRO A 48 -0.81 -10.86 -9.15
CA PRO A 48 -2.05 -10.76 -8.39
C PRO A 48 -1.76 -10.41 -6.92
N SER A 49 -2.38 -9.36 -6.43
CA SER A 49 -2.03 -8.77 -5.15
C SER A 49 -3.15 -7.96 -4.50
N PHE A 50 -3.14 -7.91 -3.17
CA PHE A 50 -4.02 -7.05 -2.37
C PHE A 50 -3.35 -6.67 -1.05
N ALA A 51 -3.86 -5.62 -0.41
CA ALA A 51 -3.42 -5.18 0.91
C ALA A 51 -4.50 -5.43 1.97
N LEU A 52 -4.10 -5.93 3.15
CA LEU A 52 -4.94 -5.96 4.36
C LEU A 52 -4.36 -4.96 5.36
N LEU A 53 -5.21 -4.04 5.82
CA LEU A 53 -4.85 -2.97 6.73
C LEU A 53 -5.46 -3.24 8.10
N ASP A 54 -4.62 -3.46 9.11
CA ASP A 54 -5.02 -3.50 10.52
C ASP A 54 -4.74 -2.13 11.14
N VAL A 55 -5.83 -1.39 11.38
CA VAL A 55 -5.81 -0.02 11.87
C VAL A 55 -5.99 -0.02 13.38
N GLN A 56 -4.98 0.45 14.09
CA GLN A 56 -4.98 0.62 15.55
C GLN A 56 -4.72 2.08 15.90
N VAL A 57 -4.88 2.43 17.18
CA VAL A 57 -4.64 3.82 17.63
C VAL A 57 -3.19 4.22 17.35
N GLY A 58 -3.01 5.22 16.48
CA GLY A 58 -1.70 5.76 16.12
C GLY A 58 -0.80 4.81 15.31
N THR A 59 -1.26 3.60 14.99
CA THR A 59 -0.46 2.58 14.30
C THR A 59 -1.27 1.90 13.21
N LEU A 60 -0.66 1.72 12.05
CA LEU A 60 -1.21 0.96 10.93
C LEU A 60 -0.27 -0.21 10.62
N ILE A 61 -0.80 -1.43 10.61
CA ILE A 61 -0.10 -2.60 10.11
C ILE A 61 -0.68 -2.93 8.74
N THR A 62 0.17 -3.00 7.72
CA THR A 62 -0.22 -3.33 6.35
C THR A 62 0.40 -4.66 5.96
N TYR A 63 -0.45 -5.60 5.55
CA TYR A 63 -0.05 -6.89 5.00
C TYR A 63 -0.26 -6.86 3.49
N LEU A 64 0.83 -6.97 2.72
CA LEU A 64 0.78 -7.09 1.27
C LEU A 64 0.81 -8.56 0.89
N TYR A 65 -0.26 -9.02 0.28
CA TYR A 65 -0.39 -10.38 -0.24
C TYR A 65 -0.07 -10.37 -1.74
N ARG A 66 0.78 -11.30 -2.18
CA ARG A 66 1.14 -11.50 -3.58
C ARG A 66 1.04 -12.98 -3.93
N LEU A 67 0.51 -13.30 -5.10
CA LEU A 67 0.49 -14.68 -5.62
C LEU A 67 1.67 -14.88 -6.57
N ILE A 68 2.71 -15.58 -6.11
CA ILE A 68 3.94 -15.83 -6.87
C ILE A 68 4.14 -17.34 -6.95
N ASP A 69 4.26 -17.88 -8.15
CA ASP A 69 4.39 -19.33 -8.41
C ASP A 69 3.30 -20.15 -7.71
N ASP A 70 2.04 -19.71 -7.82
CA ASP A 70 0.86 -20.28 -7.14
C ASP A 70 0.95 -20.33 -5.60
N GLN A 71 1.91 -19.61 -5.02
CA GLN A 71 2.07 -19.47 -3.58
C GLN A 71 1.76 -18.06 -3.11
N VAL A 72 1.01 -17.97 -2.02
CA VAL A 72 0.77 -16.71 -1.34
C VAL A 72 2.01 -16.30 -0.56
N LYS A 73 2.62 -15.17 -0.95
CA LYS A 73 3.68 -14.50 -0.21
C LYS A 73 3.09 -13.31 0.52
N VAL A 74 3.52 -13.09 1.77
CA VAL A 74 3.02 -12.01 2.63
C VAL A 74 4.18 -11.16 3.10
N GLU A 75 4.05 -9.85 2.92
CA GLU A 75 4.97 -8.85 3.47
C GLU A 75 4.22 -8.02 4.52
N ARG A 76 4.82 -7.81 5.70
CA ARG A 76 4.24 -7.01 6.79
C ARG A 76 5.02 -5.72 6.94
N VAL A 77 4.32 -4.59 6.82
CA VAL A 77 4.86 -3.24 7.01
C VAL A 77 4.10 -2.56 8.14
N GLN A 78 4.81 -1.80 8.97
CA GLN A 78 4.22 -1.03 10.06
C GLN A 78 4.48 0.45 9.86
N PHE A 79 3.45 1.26 10.08
CA PHE A 79 3.50 2.72 10.10
C PHE A 79 2.96 3.22 11.43
N SER A 80 3.66 4.18 12.03
CA SER A 80 3.17 4.91 13.20
C SER A 80 2.91 6.35 12.78
N LYS A 81 1.72 6.87 13.09
CA LYS A 81 1.39 8.27 12.84
C LYS A 81 2.36 9.15 13.66
N PRO A 82 3.06 10.11 13.05
CA PRO A 82 3.89 11.04 13.80
C PRO A 82 3.02 11.78 14.82
N THR A 83 3.44 11.79 16.09
CA THR A 83 2.82 12.65 17.10
C THR A 83 3.03 14.10 16.68
N THR A 84 1.94 14.79 16.39
CA THR A 84 1.97 16.25 16.29
C THR A 84 2.00 16.76 17.73
N ASP A 85 3.18 16.97 18.28
CA ASP A 85 3.29 17.79 19.48
C ASP A 85 2.80 19.20 19.09
N GLY A 86 1.67 19.60 19.68
CA GLY A 86 1.07 20.91 19.50
C GLY A 86 1.85 22.02 20.19
#